data_AF-A0A7K2AUH5-F1
#
_entry.id   AF-A0A7K2AUH5-F1
#
_cell.length_a   1.000
_cell.length_b   1.000
_cell.length_c   1.000
_cell.angle_alpha   90.00
_cell.angle_beta   90.00
_cell.angle_gamma   90.00
#
_symmetry.space_group_name_H-M   'P 1'
#
loop_
_entity.id
_entity.type
_entity.pdbx_description
1 polymer ?
#
loop_
_entity_poly.entity_id
_entity_poly.type
_entity_poly.pdbx_seq_one_letter_code
_entity_poly.pdbx_strand_id
1 'polypeptide(L)'
;MYESPRHRFTLCRAALRSVLCRELGCSNEHLAFRTSRHGKPYATVRGRRAPISFNVSHSGTHGLIALAPGGQVGIDVEERVPHRNLDE
;
A
#
# COMPACT_ATOMS: atom_id res chain seq x y z
N MET A 1 -15.96 8.12 -15.79
CA MET A 1 -16.36 8.71 -14.49
C MET A 1 -15.13 8.73 -13.60
N TYR A 2 -14.57 9.89 -13.26
CA TYR A 2 -13.35 9.95 -12.43
C TYR A 2 -13.72 9.64 -10.98
N GLU A 3 -13.25 8.51 -10.46
CA GLU A 3 -13.31 8.23 -9.03
C GLU A 3 -12.52 9.30 -8.26
N SER A 4 -13.12 9.85 -7.20
CA SER A 4 -12.46 10.86 -6.37
C SER A 4 -11.18 10.29 -5.73
N PRO A 5 -10.16 11.14 -5.42
CA PRO A 5 -8.96 10.69 -4.71
C PRO A 5 -9.24 9.92 -3.42
N ARG A 6 -10.33 10.27 -2.71
CA ARG A 6 -10.80 9.56 -1.51
C ARG A 6 -11.26 8.12 -1.83
N HIS A 7 -11.87 7.91 -2.99
CA HIS A 7 -12.33 6.59 -3.41
C HIS A 7 -11.13 5.70 -3.76
N ARG A 8 -10.16 6.22 -4.52
CA ARG A 8 -8.91 5.50 -4.84
C ARG A 8 -8.11 5.15 -3.59
N PHE A 9 -8.01 6.08 -2.63
CA PHE A 9 -7.37 5.82 -1.35
C PHE A 9 -8.06 4.68 -0.58
N THR A 10 -9.39 4.71 -0.51
CA THR A 10 -10.19 3.67 0.13
C THR A 10 -10.00 2.31 -0.56
N LEU A 11 -10.05 2.28 -1.90
CA LEU A 11 -9.85 1.07 -2.69
C LEU A 11 -8.44 0.47 -2.52
N CYS A 12 -7.40 1.30 -2.58
CA CYS A 12 -6.02 0.86 -2.32
C CYS A 12 -5.88 0.27 -0.91
N ARG A 13 -6.51 0.90 0.08
CA ARG A 13 -6.47 0.40 1.46
C ARG A 13 -7.24 -0.92 1.62
N ALA A 14 -8.39 -1.07 0.96
CA ALA A 14 -9.15 -2.31 0.93
C ALA A 14 -8.38 -3.44 0.24
N ALA A 15 -7.77 -3.16 -0.91
CA ALA A 15 -6.93 -4.10 -1.65
C ALA A 15 -5.73 -4.57 -0.81
N LEU A 16 -5.01 -3.64 -0.17
CA LEU A 16 -3.91 -3.97 0.75
C LEU A 16 -4.36 -4.90 1.87
N ARG A 17 -5.51 -4.62 2.50
CA ARG A 17 -6.06 -5.48 3.56
C ARG A 17 -6.41 -6.86 3.04
N SER A 18 -7.07 -6.96 1.89
CA SER A 18 -7.43 -8.23 1.26
C SER A 18 -6.19 -9.09 0.97
N VAL A 19 -5.18 -8.50 0.34
CA VAL A 19 -3.91 -9.16 0.02
C VAL A 19 -3.22 -9.64 1.29
N LEU A 20 -3.06 -8.79 2.30
CA LEU A 20 -2.40 -9.19 3.55
C LEU A 20 -3.17 -10.24 4.34
N CYS A 21 -4.50 -10.17 4.38
CA CYS A 21 -5.32 -11.20 5.03
C CYS A 21 -5.10 -12.56 4.38
N ARG A 22 -5.06 -12.60 3.04
CA ARG A 22 -4.79 -13.81 2.27
C ARG A 22 -3.39 -14.36 2.56
N GLU A 23 -2.35 -13.55 2.41
CA GLU A 23 -0.96 -13.98 2.59
C GLU A 23 -0.63 -14.38 4.04
N LEU A 24 -1.32 -13.78 5.02
CA LEU A 24 -1.12 -14.08 6.45
C LEU A 24 -2.09 -15.12 7.01
N GLY A 25 -3.04 -15.61 6.20
CA GLY A 25 -4.07 -16.55 6.64
C GLY A 25 -4.88 -16.03 7.83
N CYS A 26 -5.21 -14.72 7.83
CA CYS A 26 -5.92 -14.09 8.93
C CYS A 26 -7.17 -13.35 8.46
N SER A 27 -8.15 -13.22 9.35
CA SER A 27 -9.34 -12.43 9.08
C SER A 27 -9.10 -10.93 9.31
N ASN A 28 -9.94 -10.12 8.68
CA ASN A 28 -9.81 -8.67 8.62
C ASN A 28 -9.78 -8.02 10.01
N GLU A 29 -10.61 -8.48 10.94
CA GLU A 29 -10.70 -8.00 12.32
C GLU A 29 -9.42 -8.23 13.13
N HIS A 30 -8.61 -9.22 12.75
CA HIS A 30 -7.33 -9.49 13.39
C HIS A 30 -6.18 -8.67 12.81
N LEU A 31 -6.36 -8.07 11.62
CA LEU A 31 -5.35 -7.30 10.91
C LEU A 31 -5.41 -5.80 11.29
N ALA A 32 -4.33 -5.31 11.88
CA ALA A 32 -4.13 -3.88 12.15
C ALA A 32 -2.84 -3.36 11.48
N PHE A 33 -2.82 -2.05 11.21
CA PHE A 33 -1.64 -1.35 10.71
C PHE A 33 -1.09 -0.43 11.78
N ARG A 34 0.22 -0.37 11.89
CA ARG A 34 0.93 0.55 12.78
C ARG A 34 2.08 1.22 12.04
N THR A 35 2.61 2.28 12.63
CA THR A 35 3.68 3.07 12.03
C THR A 35 4.96 2.86 12.84
N SER A 36 6.08 2.59 12.16
CA SER A 36 7.38 2.54 12.82
C SER A 36 7.88 3.95 13.17
N ARG A 37 8.95 4.05 13.97
CA ARG A 37 9.61 5.32 14.31
C ARG A 37 10.06 6.15 13.08
N HIS A 38 10.21 5.51 11.93
CA HIS A 38 10.61 6.15 10.66
C HIS A 38 9.42 6.39 9.71
N GLY A 39 8.18 6.32 10.20
CA GLY A 39 6.99 6.58 9.37
C GLY A 39 6.56 5.41 8.48
N LYS A 40 7.40 4.38 8.29
CA LYS A 40 7.03 3.20 7.47
C LYS A 40 5.92 2.38 8.16
N PRO A 41 4.80 2.09 7.47
CA PRO A 41 3.74 1.25 8.01
C PRO A 41 4.19 -0.22 8.10
N TYR A 42 3.65 -0.94 9.07
CA TYR A 42 3.80 -2.38 9.23
C TYR A 42 2.48 -3.01 9.70
N ALA A 43 2.32 -4.30 9.47
CA ALA A 43 1.12 -5.05 9.83
C ALA A 43 1.30 -5.76 11.16
N THR A 44 0.21 -5.87 11.91
CA THR A 44 0.10 -6.75 13.07
C THR A 44 -1.11 -7.65 12.94
N VAL A 45 -0.98 -8.92 13.31
CA VAL A 45 -2.06 -9.90 13.38
C VAL A 45 -2.26 -10.29 14.84
N ARG A 46 -3.48 -10.10 15.37
CA ARG A 46 -3.80 -10.35 16.80
C ARG A 46 -2.80 -9.67 17.75
N GLY A 47 -2.45 -8.42 17.44
CA GLY A 47 -1.52 -7.62 18.24
C GLY A 47 -0.03 -7.94 18.07
N ARG A 48 0.34 -9.01 17.36
CA ARG A 48 1.74 -9.38 17.09
C ARG A 48 2.19 -8.88 15.73
N ARG A 49 3.46 -8.46 15.60
CA ARG A 49 4.01 -8.01 14.31
C ARG A 49 3.96 -9.16 13.30
N ALA A 50 3.39 -8.90 12.13
CA ALA A 50 3.31 -9.87 11.05
C ALA A 50 4.72 -10.14 10.48
N PRO A 51 5.05 -11.39 10.12
CA PRO A 51 6.33 -11.74 9.52
C PRO A 51 6.35 -11.40 8.01
N ILE A 52 5.82 -10.24 7.64
CA ILE A 52 5.80 -9.76 6.25
C ILE A 52 6.04 -8.26 6.24
N SER A 53 6.93 -7.81 5.37
CA SER A 53 7.09 -6.41 5.01
C SER A 53 6.21 -6.09 3.81
N PHE A 54 5.68 -4.88 3.74
CA PHE A 54 4.98 -4.40 2.57
C PHE A 54 5.31 -2.95 2.25
N ASN A 55 5.02 -2.55 1.02
CA ASN A 55 5.04 -1.16 0.59
C ASN A 55 3.92 -0.93 -0.43
N VAL A 56 3.43 0.31 -0.48
CA VAL A 56 2.34 0.71 -1.39
C VAL A 56 2.75 2.02 -2.02
N SER A 57 2.58 2.13 -3.34
CA SER A 57 2.71 3.38 -4.09
C SER A 57 1.51 3.52 -5.03
N HIS A 58 1.14 4.75 -5.36
CA HIS A 58 0.04 5.04 -6.27
C HIS A 58 0.38 6.29 -7.09
N SER A 59 0.03 6.29 -8.38
CA SER A 59 0.15 7.48 -9.22
C SER A 59 -0.89 7.44 -10.33
N GLY A 60 -1.52 8.59 -10.56
CA GLY A 60 -2.70 8.70 -11.41
C GLY A 60 -3.81 7.71 -11.01
N THR A 61 -4.14 6.80 -11.93
CA THR A 61 -5.14 5.73 -11.73
C THR A 61 -4.57 4.40 -11.26
N HIS A 62 -3.26 4.31 -11.04
CA HIS A 62 -2.55 3.08 -10.70
C HIS A 62 -2.22 3.00 -9.22
N GLY A 63 -2.32 1.81 -8.63
CA GLY A 63 -1.85 1.50 -7.29
C GLY A 63 -1.09 0.17 -7.29
N LEU A 64 0.07 0.14 -6.64
CA LEU A 64 0.92 -1.04 -6.51
C LEU A 64 1.05 -1.43 -5.05
N ILE A 65 1.04 -2.74 -4.79
CA ILE A 65 1.30 -3.34 -3.47
C ILE A 65 2.45 -4.31 -3.64
N ALA A 66 3.54 -4.07 -2.92
CA ALA A 66 4.67 -4.99 -2.85
C ALA A 66 4.69 -5.70 -1.49
N LEU A 67 4.98 -7.00 -1.51
CA LEU A 67 5.08 -7.85 -0.33
C LEU A 67 6.45 -8.53 -0.30
N ALA A 68 6.99 -8.69 0.90
CA ALA A 68 8.24 -9.39 1.13
C ALA A 68 8.10 -10.25 2.40
N PRO A 69 8.01 -11.59 2.28
CA PRO A 69 8.00 -12.52 3.41
C PRO A 69 9.26 -12.43 4.29
N GLY A 70 10.35 -11.88 3.76
CA GLY A 70 11.58 -11.58 4.50
C GLY A 70 12.24 -10.30 3.98
N GLY A 71 12.97 -9.61 4.85
CA GLY A 71 13.66 -8.36 4.51
C GLY A 71 12.74 -7.15 4.36
N GLN A 72 13.20 -6.14 3.62
CA GLN A 72 12.47 -4.90 3.35
C GLN A 72 12.20 -4.76 1.86
N VAL A 73 11.04 -4.20 1.51
CA VAL A 73 10.68 -3.86 0.13
C VAL A 73 10.24 -2.39 0.04
N GLY A 74 10.58 -1.76 -1.07
CA GLY A 74 10.05 -0.48 -1.53
C GLY A 74 9.54 -0.64 -2.96
N ILE A 75 8.45 0.04 -3.29
CA ILE A 75 7.89 0.07 -4.64
C ILE A 75 7.49 1.49 -4.96
N ASP A 76 7.68 1.89 -6.21
CA ASP A 76 7.29 3.20 -6.69
C ASP A 76 6.64 3.12 -8.06
N VAL A 77 5.66 3.97 -8.32
CA VAL A 77 4.95 4.07 -9.60
C VAL A 77 4.68 5.52 -9.88
N GLU A 78 4.95 5.95 -11.12
CA GLU A 78 4.63 7.30 -11.57
C GLU A 78 3.89 7.28 -12.91
N GLU A 79 2.75 7.98 -12.95
CA GLU A 79 1.99 8.20 -14.18
C GLU A 79 2.78 9.17 -15.06
N ARG A 80 3.13 8.72 -16.27
CA ARG A 80 3.79 9.59 -17.24
C ARG A 80 2.80 10.64 -17.74
N VAL A 81 3.01 11.88 -17.31
CA VAL A 81 2.40 13.04 -17.94
C VAL A 81 3.30 13.53 -19.09
N PRO A 82 2.75 13.91 -20.26
CA PRO A 82 3.53 14.58 -21.29
C PRO A 82 4.21 15.81 -20.68
N HIS A 83 5.51 16.01 -20.96
CA HIS A 83 6.21 17.21 -20.53
C HIS A 83 5.43 18.44 -21.01
N ARG A 84 4.98 19.28 -20.06
CA ARG A 84 4.65 20.66 -20.38
C ARG A 84 6.00 21.32 -20.63
N ASN A 85 6.29 21.73 -21.86
CA ASN A 85 7.47 22.52 -22.16
C ASN A 85 7.51 23.68 -21.14
N LEU A 86 8.59 23.76 -20.37
CA LEU A 86 8.82 24.87 -19.44
C LEU A 86 9.52 26.05 -20.13
N ASP A 87 9.55 26.03 -21.46
CA ASP A 87 10.07 27.09 -22.32
C ASP A 87 8.88 27.83 -22.97
N GLU A 88 8.15 28.60 -22.17
CA GLU A 88 7.35 29.77 -22.59
C GLU A 88 7.58 30.92 -21.60
#